data_AF-A0A958B9R5-F1
#
_entry.id   AF-A0A958B9R5-F1
#
_cell.length_a   1.000
_cell.length_b   1.000
_cell.length_c   1.000
_cell.angle_alpha   90.00
_cell.angle_beta   90.00
_cell.angle_gamma   90.00
#
_symmetry.space_group_name_H-M   'P 1'
#
loop_
_entity.id
_entity.type
_entity.pdbx_description
1 polymer ?
#
loop_
_entity_poly.entity_id
_entity_poly.type
_entity_poly.pdbx_seq_one_letter_code
_entity_poly.pdbx_strand_id
1 'polypeptide(L)'
;MTQYDVDASLMTVIITIPPTDQDRYAQIKDSLHDWRLRWAADIRYTFTTAIPDHSVRRQQWQKGVVVAAPKHAIDQLPNGIMGHQIPNLEPVWGLSAQVRDVTYQMKGTEVHGSKHFAPGTEVYPHQRRSGDGYARAYVTGLHKEKNKFFTVVMATFRLKNWQAVLLDNPIVIYSMRNFGMHGWIGKAGDKEEAEQYAKGMNWRISEIEQGRMNPQWKMR
;
A
#
# COMPACT_ATOMS: atom_id res chain seq x y z
N MET A 1 -8.34 -13.62 -35.40
CA MET A 1 -6.94 -13.84 -34.97
C MET A 1 -6.20 -12.53 -35.17
N THR A 2 -6.07 -11.74 -34.11
CA THR A 2 -5.24 -10.52 -34.11
C THR A 2 -4.03 -10.80 -33.23
N GLN A 3 -2.90 -10.90 -33.89
CA GLN A 3 -1.58 -11.16 -33.34
C GLN A 3 -1.07 -9.84 -32.73
N TYR A 4 -1.53 -9.51 -31.51
CA TYR A 4 -0.91 -8.48 -30.68
C TYR A 4 0.12 -9.15 -29.77
N ASP A 5 1.24 -9.52 -30.38
CA ASP A 5 2.45 -9.96 -29.67
C ASP A 5 3.49 -8.83 -29.79
N VAL A 6 3.10 -7.66 -29.29
CA VAL A 6 4.03 -6.58 -29.00
C VAL A 6 4.11 -6.54 -27.50
N ASP A 7 5.29 -6.87 -27.00
CA ASP A 7 5.76 -6.80 -25.62
C ASP A 7 5.30 -5.49 -24.95
N ALA A 8 4.05 -5.45 -24.51
CA ALA A 8 3.38 -4.24 -24.04
C ALA A 8 3.87 -3.97 -22.62
N SER A 9 5.10 -3.46 -22.54
CA SER A 9 5.71 -3.05 -21.28
C SER A 9 4.70 -2.20 -20.50
N LEU A 10 4.26 -2.75 -19.36
CA LEU A 10 3.29 -2.09 -18.52
C LEU A 10 3.96 -0.87 -17.90
N MET A 11 3.33 0.29 -18.06
CA MET A 11 3.73 1.51 -17.39
C MET A 11 2.98 1.63 -16.08
N THR A 12 3.71 1.85 -15.00
CA THR A 12 3.09 2.25 -13.73
C THR A 12 2.97 3.77 -13.72
N VAL A 13 1.75 4.28 -13.61
CA VAL A 13 1.47 5.72 -13.56
C VAL A 13 0.63 6.05 -12.35
N ILE A 14 0.82 7.24 -11.79
CA ILE A 14 -0.11 7.83 -10.85
C ILE A 14 -0.99 8.85 -11.58
N ILE A 15 -2.28 8.58 -11.55
CA ILE A 15 -3.33 9.36 -12.20
C ILE A 15 -3.94 10.31 -11.17
N THR A 16 -3.96 11.60 -11.44
CA THR A 16 -4.59 12.61 -10.58
C THR A 16 -5.59 13.44 -11.35
N ILE A 17 -6.63 13.89 -10.64
CA ILE A 17 -7.50 14.96 -11.11
C ILE A 17 -7.00 16.24 -10.44
N PRO A 18 -6.52 17.24 -11.19
CA PRO A 18 -6.06 18.49 -10.62
C PRO A 18 -7.20 19.21 -9.88
N PRO A 19 -6.90 20.10 -8.93
CA PRO A 19 -7.92 20.91 -8.27
C PRO A 19 -8.79 21.64 -9.29
N THR A 20 -10.10 21.46 -9.20
CA THR A 20 -11.10 22.02 -10.12
C THR A 20 -12.43 22.19 -9.40
N ASP A 21 -13.41 22.86 -10.02
CA ASP A 21 -14.75 23.01 -9.46
C ASP A 21 -15.51 21.67 -9.41
N GLN A 22 -16.61 21.63 -8.66
CA GLN A 22 -17.34 20.38 -8.39
C GLN A 22 -17.96 19.76 -9.66
N ASP A 23 -18.49 20.57 -10.56
CA ASP A 23 -19.14 20.10 -11.78
C ASP A 23 -18.10 19.55 -12.75
N ARG A 24 -16.98 20.28 -12.91
CA ARG A 24 -15.85 19.82 -13.70
C ARG A 24 -15.22 18.56 -13.12
N TYR A 25 -15.10 18.45 -11.80
CA TYR A 25 -14.61 17.25 -11.12
C TYR A 25 -15.51 16.04 -11.42
N ALA A 26 -16.84 16.21 -11.37
CA ALA A 26 -17.78 15.13 -11.67
C ALA A 26 -17.61 14.63 -13.12
N GLN A 27 -17.54 15.55 -14.09
CA GLN A 27 -17.32 15.20 -15.51
C GLN A 27 -16.01 14.45 -15.74
N ILE A 28 -14.91 14.92 -15.14
CA ILE A 28 -13.60 14.28 -15.27
C ILE A 28 -13.62 12.89 -14.61
N LYS A 29 -14.27 12.77 -13.44
CA LYS A 29 -14.40 11.51 -12.72
C LYS A 29 -15.17 10.47 -13.52
N ASP A 30 -16.27 10.87 -14.19
CA ASP A 30 -17.04 9.97 -15.04
C ASP A 30 -16.24 9.55 -16.28
N SER A 31 -15.53 10.50 -16.91
CA SER A 31 -14.62 10.19 -18.02
C SER A 31 -13.50 9.22 -17.61
N LEU A 32 -12.94 9.38 -16.40
CA LEU A 32 -11.96 8.45 -15.84
C LEU A 32 -12.57 7.07 -15.57
N HIS A 33 -13.82 7.02 -15.13
CA HIS A 33 -14.53 5.75 -14.93
C HIS A 33 -14.70 5.01 -16.26
N ASP A 34 -15.16 5.70 -17.31
CA ASP A 34 -15.33 5.13 -18.65
C ASP A 34 -14.00 4.64 -19.23
N TRP A 35 -12.93 5.42 -19.07
CA TRP A 35 -11.59 5.01 -19.46
C TRP A 35 -11.17 3.72 -18.74
N ARG A 36 -11.43 3.60 -17.43
CA ARG A 36 -11.11 2.39 -16.66
C ARG A 36 -11.90 1.18 -17.12
N LEU A 37 -13.18 1.35 -17.48
CA LEU A 37 -14.02 0.27 -18.01
C LEU A 37 -13.51 -0.20 -19.37
N ARG A 38 -13.15 0.75 -20.25
CA ARG A 38 -12.61 0.46 -21.59
C ARG A 38 -11.32 -0.36 -21.54
N TRP A 39 -10.42 -0.03 -20.61
CA TRP A 39 -9.11 -0.67 -20.46
C TRP A 39 -9.06 -1.73 -19.35
N ALA A 40 -10.22 -2.19 -18.86
CA ALA A 40 -10.27 -3.07 -17.70
C ALA A 40 -9.49 -4.38 -17.89
N ALA A 41 -9.44 -4.92 -19.12
CA ALA A 41 -8.70 -6.13 -19.45
C ALA A 41 -7.18 -5.92 -19.50
N ASP A 42 -6.73 -4.69 -19.77
CA ASP A 42 -5.32 -4.33 -19.96
C ASP A 42 -4.71 -3.73 -18.69
N ILE A 43 -5.53 -3.22 -17.77
CA ILE A 43 -5.09 -2.72 -16.48
C ILE A 43 -4.75 -3.91 -15.57
N ARG A 44 -3.47 -4.08 -15.27
CA ARG A 44 -2.99 -5.13 -14.37
C ARG A 44 -3.41 -4.88 -12.92
N TYR A 45 -3.38 -3.63 -12.49
CA TYR A 45 -3.84 -3.23 -11.16
C TYR A 45 -4.20 -1.75 -11.09
N THR A 46 -5.07 -1.40 -10.15
CA THR A 46 -5.45 -0.02 -9.84
C THR A 46 -5.73 0.15 -8.34
N PHE A 47 -5.22 1.22 -7.72
CA PHE A 47 -5.56 1.54 -6.34
C PHE A 47 -5.53 3.04 -6.08
N THR A 48 -6.30 3.48 -5.09
CA THR A 48 -6.33 4.88 -4.66
C THR A 48 -5.26 5.11 -3.60
N THR A 49 -4.47 6.16 -3.78
CA THR A 49 -3.54 6.68 -2.77
C THR A 49 -3.83 8.15 -2.48
N ALA A 50 -3.27 8.67 -1.39
CA ALA A 50 -3.28 10.09 -1.09
C ALA A 50 -1.89 10.64 -1.40
N ILE A 51 -1.82 11.64 -2.26
CA ILE A 51 -0.58 12.28 -2.68
C ILE A 51 -0.45 13.59 -1.90
N PRO A 52 0.66 13.83 -1.21
CA PRO A 52 0.93 15.14 -0.64
C PRO A 52 1.06 16.17 -1.75
N ASP A 53 0.20 17.19 -1.73
CA ASP A 53 0.33 18.34 -2.62
C ASP A 53 1.33 19.32 -2.00
N HIS A 54 2.57 19.26 -2.48
CA HIS A 54 3.65 20.15 -2.04
C HIS A 54 3.50 21.58 -2.56
N SER A 55 2.56 21.85 -3.49
CA SER A 55 2.34 23.19 -4.04
C SER A 55 1.48 24.08 -3.14
N VAL A 56 0.79 23.51 -2.13
CA VAL A 56 -0.12 24.25 -1.24
C VAL A 56 0.50 24.40 0.15
N ARG A 57 0.51 25.64 0.68
CA ARG A 57 1.07 25.97 2.03
C ARG A 57 0.46 25.16 3.17
N ARG A 58 -0.79 24.70 3.02
CA ARG A 58 -1.41 23.69 3.89
C ARG A 58 -1.33 22.38 3.12
N GLN A 59 -0.69 21.35 3.68
CA GLN A 59 -0.64 20.00 3.10
C GLN A 59 -2.07 19.53 2.78
N GLN A 60 -2.48 19.73 1.53
CA GLN A 60 -3.70 19.14 1.00
C GLN A 60 -3.30 17.80 0.40
N TRP A 61 -4.13 16.80 0.67
CA TRP A 61 -3.93 15.47 0.14
C TRP A 61 -4.80 15.35 -1.10
N GLN A 62 -4.18 15.26 -2.28
CA GLN A 62 -4.89 14.94 -3.51
C GLN A 62 -5.13 13.44 -3.58
N LYS A 63 -6.29 13.03 -4.09
CA LYS A 63 -6.55 11.61 -4.37
C LYS A 63 -5.85 11.25 -5.68
N GLY A 64 -4.90 10.34 -5.61
CA GLY A 64 -4.28 9.70 -6.76
C GLY A 64 -4.85 8.31 -6.99
N VAL A 65 -4.84 7.87 -8.25
CA VAL A 65 -5.08 6.47 -8.61
C VAL A 65 -3.83 5.97 -9.31
N VAL A 66 -3.11 5.04 -8.69
CA VAL A 66 -1.97 4.40 -9.35
C VAL A 66 -2.48 3.24 -10.18
N VAL A 67 -1.98 3.12 -11.41
CA VAL A 67 -2.39 2.12 -12.40
C VAL A 67 -1.15 1.54 -13.07
N ALA A 68 -1.12 0.22 -13.28
CA ALA A 68 -0.24 -0.40 -14.26
C ALA A 68 -1.05 -0.75 -15.51
N ALA A 69 -0.74 -0.12 -16.64
CA ALA A 69 -1.42 -0.32 -17.91
C ALA A 69 -0.45 -0.14 -19.08
N PRO A 70 -0.78 -0.67 -20.28
CA PRO A 70 0.00 -0.40 -21.48
C PRO A 70 0.09 1.09 -21.79
N LYS A 71 1.22 1.52 -22.38
CA LYS A 71 1.44 2.92 -22.76
C LYS A 71 0.26 3.50 -23.56
N HIS A 72 -0.27 2.77 -24.52
CA HIS A 72 -1.35 3.25 -25.38
C HIS A 72 -2.67 3.51 -24.62
N ALA A 73 -2.90 2.82 -23.49
CA ALA A 73 -4.03 3.11 -22.61
C ALA A 73 -3.80 4.43 -21.87
N ILE A 74 -2.57 4.65 -21.37
CA ILE A 74 -2.16 5.89 -20.69
C ILE A 74 -2.22 7.09 -21.64
N ASP A 75 -1.78 6.94 -22.89
CA ASP A 75 -1.85 8.00 -23.91
C ASP A 75 -3.29 8.42 -24.23
N GLN A 76 -4.28 7.58 -23.90
CA GLN A 76 -5.71 7.85 -24.09
C GLN A 76 -6.43 8.31 -22.82
N LEU A 77 -5.68 8.74 -21.79
CA LEU A 77 -6.30 9.33 -20.60
C LEU A 77 -7.17 10.55 -20.99
N PRO A 78 -8.38 10.68 -20.41
CA PRO A 78 -9.24 11.82 -20.71
C PRO A 78 -8.60 13.18 -20.41
N ASN A 79 -9.00 14.20 -21.19
CA ASN A 79 -8.54 15.57 -21.00
C ASN A 79 -8.83 16.07 -19.58
N GLY A 80 -7.83 16.73 -18.96
CA GLY A 80 -7.93 17.22 -17.59
C GLY A 80 -7.52 16.20 -16.52
N ILE A 81 -7.01 15.04 -16.92
CA ILE A 81 -6.40 14.05 -16.04
C ILE A 81 -4.88 14.09 -16.25
N MET A 82 -4.13 14.10 -15.16
CA MET A 82 -2.67 14.07 -15.20
C MET A 82 -2.19 12.65 -14.91
N GLY A 83 -1.38 12.08 -15.80
CA GLY A 83 -0.66 10.84 -15.58
C GLY A 83 0.81 11.14 -15.32
N HIS A 84 1.31 10.84 -14.12
CA HIS A 84 2.73 10.91 -13.82
C HIS A 84 3.29 9.50 -13.80
N GLN A 85 4.27 9.22 -14.65
CA GLN A 85 4.93 7.93 -14.63
C GLN A 85 5.66 7.74 -13.29
N ILE A 86 5.39 6.61 -12.64
CA ILE A 86 6.21 6.13 -11.53
C ILE A 86 7.41 5.46 -12.20
N PRO A 87 8.65 5.93 -11.93
CA PRO A 87 9.83 5.30 -12.50
C PRO A 87 9.85 3.82 -12.09
N ASN A 88 10.44 2.96 -12.92
CA ASN A 88 10.63 1.58 -12.51
C ASN A 88 11.45 1.59 -11.21
N LEU A 89 10.83 1.16 -10.11
CA LEU A 89 11.44 1.24 -8.80
C LEU A 89 12.22 -0.05 -8.61
N GLU A 90 13.54 0.08 -8.44
CA GLU A 90 14.38 -1.06 -8.07
C GLU A 90 13.79 -1.78 -6.85
N PRO A 91 13.74 -3.13 -6.87
CA PRO A 91 13.32 -3.91 -5.74
C PRO A 91 14.14 -3.56 -4.48
N VAL A 92 13.48 -3.54 -3.33
CA VAL A 92 14.12 -3.19 -2.06
C VAL A 92 13.86 -4.27 -1.03
N TRP A 93 14.85 -4.58 -0.19
CA TRP A 93 14.61 -5.45 0.95
C TRP A 93 13.69 -4.78 1.96
N GLY A 94 12.74 -5.55 2.49
CA GLY A 94 11.85 -5.08 3.53
C GLY A 94 11.12 -6.22 4.23
N LEU A 95 10.02 -5.88 4.91
CA LEU A 95 9.24 -6.85 5.68
C LEU A 95 7.97 -7.27 4.93
N SER A 96 7.67 -8.56 5.00
CA SER A 96 6.33 -9.13 4.79
C SER A 96 5.84 -9.77 6.08
N ALA A 97 4.53 -9.74 6.31
CA ALA A 97 3.86 -10.44 7.40
C ALA A 97 2.43 -10.80 7.00
N GLN A 98 1.81 -11.72 7.74
CA GLN A 98 0.41 -12.10 7.54
C GLN A 98 -0.47 -11.57 8.67
N VAL A 99 -1.67 -11.11 8.33
CA VAL A 99 -2.67 -10.71 9.32
C VAL A 99 -3.15 -11.92 10.11
N ARG A 100 -3.06 -11.85 11.44
CA ARG A 100 -3.57 -12.90 12.34
C ARG A 100 -5.09 -12.89 12.34
N ASP A 101 -5.67 -14.06 12.58
CA ASP A 101 -7.10 -14.18 12.86
C ASP A 101 -7.36 -13.85 14.34
N VAL A 102 -7.40 -12.55 14.65
CA VAL A 102 -7.74 -12.07 15.99
C VAL A 102 -9.13 -11.47 15.95
N THR A 103 -10.02 -12.01 16.78
CA THR A 103 -11.39 -11.54 16.93
C THR A 103 -11.46 -10.34 17.87
N TYR A 104 -12.22 -9.31 17.49
CA TYR A 104 -12.51 -8.18 18.36
C TYR A 104 -13.86 -7.55 18.05
N GLN A 105 -14.46 -6.89 19.03
CA GLN A 105 -15.74 -6.20 18.86
C GLN A 105 -15.51 -4.78 18.34
N MET A 106 -16.22 -4.40 17.28
CA MET A 106 -16.22 -3.05 16.72
C MET A 106 -17.66 -2.61 16.47
N LYS A 107 -18.14 -1.64 17.25
CA LYS A 107 -19.53 -1.13 17.18
C LYS A 107 -20.60 -2.23 17.29
N GLY A 108 -20.36 -3.22 18.17
CA GLY A 108 -21.28 -4.35 18.38
C GLY A 108 -21.23 -5.43 17.29
N THR A 109 -20.28 -5.35 16.36
CA THR A 109 -20.03 -6.39 15.37
C THR A 109 -18.70 -7.08 15.66
N GLU A 110 -18.71 -8.40 15.59
CA GLU A 110 -17.50 -9.21 15.65
C GLU A 110 -16.69 -9.05 14.37
N VAL A 111 -15.41 -8.74 14.49
CA VAL A 111 -14.50 -8.54 13.36
C VAL A 111 -13.30 -9.45 13.51
N HIS A 112 -13.00 -10.18 12.43
CA HIS A 112 -11.81 -11.00 12.28
C HIS A 112 -10.68 -10.25 11.56
N GLY A 113 -9.46 -10.43 12.04
CA GLY A 113 -8.26 -9.80 11.48
C GLY A 113 -8.16 -8.32 11.81
N SER A 114 -8.39 -7.46 10.82
CA SER A 114 -8.47 -6.02 11.02
C SER A 114 -9.64 -5.40 10.26
N LYS A 115 -9.90 -4.12 10.55
CA LYS A 115 -10.88 -3.32 9.81
C LYS A 115 -10.61 -3.33 8.30
N HIS A 116 -9.34 -3.37 7.89
CA HIS A 116 -8.94 -3.17 6.49
C HIS A 116 -8.49 -4.45 5.77
N PHE A 117 -8.00 -5.43 6.52
CA PHE A 117 -7.37 -6.65 5.98
C PHE A 117 -8.01 -7.89 6.61
N ALA A 118 -8.26 -8.90 5.78
CA ALA A 118 -8.79 -10.19 6.23
C ALA A 118 -7.68 -10.99 6.94
N PRO A 119 -8.02 -11.98 7.78
CA PRO A 119 -7.05 -12.96 8.27
C PRO A 119 -6.27 -13.61 7.13
N GLY A 120 -4.98 -13.85 7.34
CA GLY A 120 -4.06 -14.44 6.36
C GLY A 120 -3.60 -13.49 5.24
N THR A 121 -4.18 -12.29 5.13
CA THR A 121 -3.75 -11.31 4.12
C THR A 121 -2.27 -10.97 4.32
N GLU A 122 -1.49 -11.07 3.25
CA GLU A 122 -0.11 -10.59 3.23
C GLU A 122 -0.09 -9.05 3.26
N VAL A 123 0.76 -8.51 4.10
CA VAL A 123 0.97 -7.08 4.27
C VAL A 123 2.45 -6.77 4.40
N TYR A 124 2.81 -5.52 4.12
CA TYR A 124 4.18 -5.04 4.07
C TYR A 124 4.38 -3.93 5.11
N PRO A 125 4.92 -4.29 6.30
CA PRO A 125 5.24 -3.33 7.35
C PRO A 125 6.40 -2.40 6.96
N HIS A 126 6.21 -1.11 7.23
CA HIS A 126 7.20 -0.05 7.06
C HIS A 126 8.28 -0.11 8.15
N GLN A 127 9.43 0.54 7.96
CA GLN A 127 10.47 0.63 9.00
C GLN A 127 9.93 1.27 10.29
N ARG A 128 10.64 1.01 11.40
CA ARG A 128 10.26 1.51 12.72
C ARG A 128 10.32 3.03 12.78
N ARG A 129 9.19 3.63 13.17
CA ARG A 129 9.02 5.09 13.28
C ARG A 129 9.43 5.67 14.64
N SER A 130 9.25 4.93 15.73
CA SER A 130 9.21 5.51 17.09
C SER A 130 9.89 4.64 18.16
N GLY A 131 10.09 5.23 19.34
CA GLY A 131 10.59 4.55 20.55
C GLY A 131 9.58 3.59 21.20
N ASP A 132 8.44 3.33 20.57
CA ASP A 132 7.41 2.39 21.04
C ASP A 132 7.80 0.91 20.86
N GLY A 133 9.06 0.66 20.47
CA GLY A 133 9.56 -0.69 20.21
C GLY A 133 8.80 -1.40 19.10
N TYR A 134 8.31 -0.66 18.10
CA TYR A 134 7.57 -1.20 16.96
C TYR A 134 6.28 -1.92 17.40
N ALA A 135 5.63 -1.44 18.47
CA ALA A 135 4.32 -1.93 18.89
C ALA A 135 3.24 -1.59 17.85
N ARG A 136 3.41 -0.48 17.12
CA ARG A 136 2.59 -0.11 15.97
C ARG A 136 3.48 0.16 14.77
N ALA A 137 2.99 -0.19 13.59
CA ALA A 137 3.68 0.08 12.32
C ALA A 137 2.71 0.63 11.29
N TYR A 138 3.22 1.44 10.37
CA TYR A 138 2.56 1.62 9.08
C TYR A 138 2.65 0.32 8.31
N VAL A 139 1.54 -0.10 7.73
CA VAL A 139 1.40 -1.38 7.06
C VAL A 139 0.67 -1.14 5.76
N THR A 140 1.29 -1.53 4.64
CA THR A 140 0.71 -1.47 3.30
C THR A 140 0.20 -2.85 2.92
N GLY A 141 -1.04 -2.97 2.46
CA GLY A 141 -1.59 -4.26 2.03
C GLY A 141 -2.83 -4.11 1.18
N LEU A 142 -3.31 -5.20 0.60
CA LEU A 142 -4.52 -5.22 -0.22
C LEU A 142 -5.78 -5.18 0.66
N HIS A 143 -6.59 -4.13 0.55
CA HIS A 143 -7.80 -3.95 1.35
C HIS A 143 -8.88 -4.97 0.98
N LYS A 144 -9.41 -5.68 1.99
CA LYS A 144 -10.32 -6.83 1.81
C LYS A 144 -11.59 -6.54 0.98
N GLU A 145 -12.21 -5.38 1.17
CA GLU A 145 -13.44 -5.00 0.45
C GLU A 145 -13.22 -4.21 -0.85
N LYS A 146 -12.10 -3.49 -0.94
CA LYS A 146 -11.91 -2.45 -1.97
C LYS A 146 -10.99 -2.90 -3.09
N ASN A 147 -10.41 -4.09 -2.95
CA ASN A 147 -9.41 -4.67 -3.85
C ASN A 147 -8.34 -3.64 -4.26
N LYS A 148 -7.85 -2.88 -3.27
CA LYS A 148 -6.90 -1.79 -3.50
C LYS A 148 -5.87 -1.73 -2.38
N PHE A 149 -4.63 -1.41 -2.72
CA PHE A 149 -3.59 -1.21 -1.72
C PHE A 149 -3.94 -0.02 -0.82
N PHE A 150 -3.70 -0.20 0.47
CA PHE A 150 -3.98 0.82 1.47
C PHE A 150 -2.93 0.76 2.58
N THR A 151 -2.53 1.94 3.07
CA THR A 151 -1.53 2.07 4.13
C THR A 151 -2.20 2.55 5.40
N VAL A 152 -2.06 1.79 6.48
CA VAL A 152 -2.68 2.07 7.79
C VAL A 152 -1.69 1.88 8.91
N VAL A 153 -1.91 2.57 10.03
CA VAL A 153 -1.21 2.25 11.28
C VAL A 153 -1.97 1.15 11.99
N MET A 154 -1.33 0.02 12.26
CA MET A 154 -1.91 -1.05 13.06
C MET A 154 -0.93 -1.61 14.09
N ALA A 155 -1.47 -2.26 15.11
CA ALA A 155 -0.68 -2.92 16.13
C ALA A 155 0.00 -4.17 15.56
N THR A 156 1.30 -4.31 15.78
CA THR A 156 2.11 -5.39 15.19
C THR A 156 1.80 -6.75 15.78
N PHE A 157 1.22 -6.81 17.00
CA PHE A 157 0.73 -8.08 17.58
C PHE A 157 -0.37 -8.75 16.75
N ARG A 158 -1.05 -8.00 15.87
CA ARG A 158 -2.06 -8.52 14.95
C ARG A 158 -1.46 -9.16 13.69
N LEU A 159 -0.13 -9.22 13.59
CA LEU A 159 0.59 -9.79 12.46
C LEU A 159 1.41 -11.00 12.93
N LYS A 160 1.61 -11.98 12.05
CA LYS A 160 2.41 -13.20 12.27
C LYS A 160 3.23 -13.52 11.03
N ASN A 161 4.05 -14.57 11.11
CA ASN A 161 4.82 -15.08 9.98
C ASN A 161 5.65 -13.97 9.32
N TRP A 162 6.35 -13.19 10.15
CA TRP A 162 7.18 -12.09 9.68
C TRP A 162 8.38 -12.63 8.92
N GLN A 163 8.69 -12.03 7.77
CA GLN A 163 9.79 -12.43 6.90
C GLN A 163 10.47 -11.19 6.32
N ALA A 164 11.78 -11.30 6.13
CA ALA A 164 12.51 -10.39 5.25
C ALA A 164 12.33 -10.87 3.81
N VAL A 165 11.88 -9.98 2.93
CA VAL A 165 11.62 -10.31 1.53
C VAL A 165 12.16 -9.20 0.62
N LEU A 166 12.51 -9.56 -0.61
CA LEU A 166 12.78 -8.59 -1.65
C LEU A 166 11.44 -8.10 -2.20
N LEU A 167 11.07 -6.86 -1.88
CA LEU A 167 9.85 -6.23 -2.35
C LEU A 167 10.04 -5.79 -3.80
N ASP A 168 9.28 -6.38 -4.70
CA ASP A 168 9.30 -6.11 -6.14
C ASP A 168 8.00 -5.43 -6.63
N ASN A 169 6.95 -5.43 -5.80
CA ASN A 169 5.69 -4.81 -6.15
C ASN A 169 5.84 -3.27 -6.21
N PRO A 170 5.69 -2.63 -7.39
CA PRO A 170 5.97 -1.20 -7.56
C PRO A 170 5.14 -0.31 -6.63
N ILE A 171 3.92 -0.77 -6.31
CA ILE A 171 2.97 -0.08 -5.44
C ILE A 171 3.48 -0.04 -4.01
N VAL A 172 3.96 -1.17 -3.54
CA VAL A 172 4.50 -1.32 -2.19
C VAL A 172 5.74 -0.45 -2.09
N ILE A 173 6.67 -0.56 -3.05
CA ILE A 173 7.90 0.24 -3.06
C ILE A 173 7.58 1.74 -3.15
N TYR A 174 6.63 2.13 -4.00
CA TYR A 174 6.18 3.53 -4.09
C TYR A 174 5.60 4.00 -2.76
N SER A 175 4.76 3.19 -2.11
CA SER A 175 4.25 3.52 -0.78
C SER A 175 5.37 3.62 0.25
N MET A 176 6.37 2.74 0.23
CA MET A 176 7.51 2.81 1.15
C MET A 176 8.28 4.13 0.98
N ARG A 177 8.58 4.53 -0.27
CA ARG A 177 9.36 5.73 -0.57
C ARG A 177 8.61 7.02 -0.27
N ASN A 178 7.29 7.06 -0.49
CA ASN A 178 6.50 8.30 -0.41
C ASN A 178 5.75 8.49 0.91
N PHE A 179 5.56 7.44 1.71
CA PHE A 179 4.88 7.55 3.00
C PHE A 179 5.87 7.97 4.10
N GLY A 180 6.34 9.23 4.01
CA GLY A 180 7.13 9.96 4.99
C GLY A 180 8.28 9.19 5.64
N MET A 181 9.51 9.27 5.12
CA MET A 181 10.80 8.82 5.71
C MET A 181 10.86 7.45 6.44
N HIS A 182 9.83 6.61 6.36
CA HIS A 182 9.68 5.44 7.23
C HIS A 182 9.52 4.14 6.45
N GLY A 183 9.60 4.14 5.13
CA GLY A 183 9.62 2.91 4.35
C GLY A 183 11.03 2.38 4.11
N TRP A 184 11.08 1.15 3.60
CA TRP A 184 12.29 0.54 3.08
C TRP A 184 12.68 1.23 1.76
N ILE A 185 13.90 1.73 1.67
CA ILE A 185 14.34 2.55 0.52
C ILE A 185 15.53 1.97 -0.23
N GLY A 186 15.96 0.76 0.11
CA GLY A 186 17.06 0.06 -0.56
C GLY A 186 18.43 0.55 -0.10
N LYS A 187 18.56 0.93 1.17
CA LYS A 187 19.87 1.25 1.76
C LYS A 187 20.68 -0.03 1.96
N ALA A 188 22.00 0.13 1.93
CA ALA A 188 22.89 -0.93 2.42
C ALA A 188 22.52 -1.27 3.87
N GLY A 189 22.37 -2.55 4.18
CA GLY A 189 21.92 -3.02 5.49
C GLY A 189 20.41 -3.25 5.63
N ASP A 190 19.57 -2.80 4.67
CA ASP A 190 18.10 -2.97 4.76
C ASP A 190 17.71 -4.46 4.86
N LYS A 191 18.47 -5.36 4.23
CA LYS A 191 18.24 -6.80 4.31
C LYS A 191 18.47 -7.31 5.73
N GLU A 192 19.65 -7.06 6.28
CA GLU A 192 20.03 -7.52 7.61
C GLU A 192 19.12 -6.92 8.68
N GLU A 193 18.74 -5.65 8.53
CA GLU A 193 17.78 -4.98 9.40
C GLU A 193 16.39 -5.63 9.31
N ALA A 194 15.87 -5.88 8.10
CA ALA A 194 14.60 -6.57 7.91
C ALA A 194 14.62 -8.00 8.52
N GLU A 195 15.72 -8.74 8.35
CA GLU A 195 15.88 -10.08 8.94
C GLU A 195 15.85 -10.03 10.48
N GLN A 196 16.52 -9.05 11.08
CA GLN A 196 16.51 -8.83 12.52
C GLN A 196 15.10 -8.51 13.03
N TYR A 197 14.38 -7.62 12.35
CA TYR A 197 12.98 -7.31 12.70
C TYR A 197 12.08 -8.53 12.57
N ALA A 198 12.18 -9.28 11.47
CA ALA A 198 11.37 -10.47 11.25
C ALA A 198 11.57 -11.49 12.37
N LYS A 199 12.83 -11.77 12.73
CA LYS A 199 13.17 -12.67 13.85
C LYS A 199 12.63 -12.16 15.18
N GLY A 200 12.85 -10.88 15.51
CA GLY A 200 12.40 -10.27 16.76
C GLY A 200 10.88 -10.26 16.89
N MET A 201 10.17 -9.97 15.81
CA MET A 201 8.71 -9.96 15.77
C MET A 201 8.13 -11.36 15.91
N ASN A 202 8.67 -12.37 15.22
CA ASN A 202 8.23 -13.75 15.38
C ASN A 202 8.45 -14.26 16.81
N TRP A 203 9.60 -13.95 17.42
CA TRP A 203 9.82 -14.25 18.84
C TRP A 203 8.76 -13.59 19.72
N ARG A 204 8.51 -12.28 19.54
CA ARG A 204 7.49 -11.54 20.30
C ARG A 204 6.09 -12.15 20.18
N ILE A 205 5.69 -12.56 18.97
CA ILE A 205 4.39 -13.22 18.75
C ILE A 205 4.32 -14.55 19.48
N SER A 206 5.39 -15.35 19.45
CA SER A 206 5.44 -16.62 20.17
C SER A 206 5.29 -16.46 21.69
N GLU A 207 5.92 -15.43 22.28
CA GLU A 207 5.78 -15.12 23.71
C GLU A 207 4.35 -14.68 24.07
N ILE A 208 3.67 -13.94 23.20
CA ILE A 208 2.26 -13.55 23.37
C ILE A 208 1.35 -14.77 23.31
N GLU A 209 1.57 -15.68 22.35
CA GLU A 209 0.77 -16.89 22.17
C GLU A 209 0.90 -17.86 23.35
N GLN A 210 2.05 -17.85 24.03
CA GLN A 210 2.29 -18.65 25.23
C GLN A 210 1.87 -17.94 26.52
N GLY A 211 1.27 -16.75 26.43
CA GLY A 211 0.85 -15.96 27.59
C GLY A 211 2.01 -15.40 28.43
N ARG A 212 3.26 -15.51 27.95
CA ARG A 212 4.46 -15.00 28.62
C ARG A 212 4.65 -13.49 28.43
N MET A 213 3.96 -12.92 27.43
CA MET A 213 3.97 -11.48 27.16
C MET A 213 2.54 -10.95 26.96
N ASN A 214 2.20 -9.84 27.62
CA ASN A 214 0.92 -9.17 27.39
C ASN A 214 0.95 -8.43 26.03
N PRO A 215 0.00 -8.66 25.10
CA PRO A 215 -0.04 -7.98 23.81
C PRO A 215 -0.21 -6.44 23.93
N GLN A 216 -0.66 -5.94 25.08
CA GLN A 216 -0.94 -4.53 25.35
C GLN A 216 0.24 -3.74 25.94
N TRP A 217 1.51 -4.11 25.67
CA TRP A 217 2.66 -3.31 26.15
C TRP A 217 2.43 -1.82 25.89
N LYS A 218 2.39 -1.10 27.01
CA LYS A 218 1.63 0.13 27.30
C LYS A 218 1.64 1.15 26.15
N MET A 219 0.47 1.35 25.53
CA MET A 219 0.07 2.67 25.04
C MET A 219 -0.14 3.56 26.29
N ARG A 220 0.95 4.08 26.85
CA ARG A 220 0.89 5.24 27.73
C ARG A 220 0.79 6.49 26.88
#